data_AF-A0A4S8N568-F1
#
_entry.id   AF-A0A4S8N568-F1
#
_cell.length_a   1.000
_cell.length_b   1.000
_cell.length_c   1.000
_cell.angle_alpha   90.00
_cell.angle_beta   90.00
_cell.angle_gamma   90.00
#
_symmetry.space_group_name_H-M   'P 1'
#
loop_
_entity.id
_entity.type
_entity.pdbx_description
1 polymer ?
#
loop_
_entity_poly.entity_id
_entity_poly.type
_entity_poly.pdbx_seq_one_letter_code
_entity_poly.pdbx_strand_id
1 'polypeptide(L)'
;MPEQRDPLDQLSQFGAGFSTGASGGPMPHSAADARRRGEKIRRRRNALVAGGAALAVAAVAVPIFAIAGGSGTDDRDDTNVADPPRSVALSADDLLADGETAHNNWGDWQETETFEGDGQATTFSCQQQALSGLGSTAEFNRFFGFAPGGEIVDEPYPPTLAQEVAEFPDAEAAQAAFATISGWLDDCASLGEATEIRTLQSRPVDIVGGQGLIVDIHGNPAPVEVDPYGDSAYINETGVVLLDDRIAVLSLTQISQDYNFLEETGGTPMQRMLPLAAERLAPGANVPEVPESVSDPDAATGDTVIDDAFPLAAGWPDRTAEPDQDGLVGPDRERDPVAFEACGTPLADAPFNDRLGATWSDVEDYRTRQLTTYQSVAEAEAAIAAVADLYRGCPEGETREDGYTPNWSVRSVGDVGHEAVAILGWDEFEGSPTTFGDTTVLVRVGNAVLVAAWGGHAGNPQGREDEIVAEIVAETTTVLDAMCAFDAQGC
;
A
#
# COMPACT_ATOMS: atom_id res chain seq x y z
N MET A 1 33.13 -22.49 41.48
CA MET A 1 33.40 -21.82 40.19
C MET A 1 32.80 -22.69 39.12
N PRO A 2 31.70 -22.29 38.47
CA PRO A 2 31.09 -23.08 37.42
C PRO A 2 31.96 -22.98 36.15
N GLU A 3 32.28 -24.12 35.55
CA GLU A 3 33.02 -24.22 34.30
C GLU A 3 32.21 -23.59 33.17
N GLN A 4 32.80 -22.58 32.53
CA GLN A 4 32.29 -21.96 31.31
C GLN A 4 32.45 -22.99 30.19
N ARG A 5 31.33 -23.56 29.71
CA ARG A 5 31.33 -24.44 28.53
C ARG A 5 31.43 -23.57 27.29
N ASP A 6 32.37 -23.92 26.42
CA ASP A 6 32.59 -23.26 25.14
C ASP A 6 31.37 -23.50 24.22
N PRO A 7 30.69 -22.44 23.74
CA PRO A 7 29.54 -22.57 22.85
C PRO A 7 29.88 -23.27 21.52
N LEU A 8 31.15 -23.34 21.11
CA LEU A 8 31.58 -24.06 19.91
C LEU A 8 31.45 -25.59 20.04
N ASP A 9 31.54 -26.14 21.25
CA ASP A 9 31.40 -27.59 21.46
C ASP A 9 29.95 -28.07 21.20
N GLN A 10 28.95 -27.19 21.34
CA GLN A 10 27.54 -27.53 21.05
C GLN A 10 27.25 -27.65 19.54
N LEU A 11 27.98 -26.92 18.70
CA LEU A 11 27.81 -26.97 17.24
C LEU A 11 28.37 -28.26 16.64
N SER A 12 29.39 -28.86 17.26
CA SER A 12 29.95 -30.14 16.82
C SER A 12 28.97 -31.32 16.97
N GLN A 13 27.95 -31.21 17.83
CA GLN A 13 26.92 -32.24 18.02
C GLN A 13 25.88 -32.27 16.89
N PHE A 14 25.70 -31.17 16.15
CA PHE A 14 24.75 -31.14 15.03
C PHE A 14 25.32 -31.74 13.74
N GLY A 15 26.64 -31.80 13.58
CA GLY A 15 27.29 -32.33 12.36
C GLY A 15 27.52 -33.85 12.33
N ALA A 16 27.40 -34.55 13.46
CA ALA A 16 27.79 -35.97 13.56
C ALA A 16 26.71 -36.97 13.07
N GLY A 17 25.56 -36.49 12.58
CA GLY A 17 24.40 -37.33 12.23
C GLY A 17 24.23 -37.71 10.76
N PHE A 18 25.03 -37.16 9.84
CA PHE A 18 24.74 -37.22 8.39
C PHE A 18 25.72 -38.05 7.54
N SER A 19 26.51 -38.95 8.13
CA SER A 19 27.36 -39.86 7.36
C SER A 19 26.78 -41.28 7.26
N THR A 20 26.22 -41.58 6.09
CA THR A 20 26.25 -42.88 5.38
C THR A 20 25.91 -44.14 6.19
N GLY A 21 24.67 -44.63 6.07
CA GLY A 21 24.35 -46.05 6.27
C GLY A 21 23.01 -46.33 6.96
N ALA A 22 22.06 -46.83 6.18
CA ALA A 22 20.87 -47.61 6.55
C ALA A 22 20.55 -47.79 8.06
N SER A 23 19.64 -46.95 8.58
CA SER A 23 18.51 -47.29 9.49
C SER A 23 18.05 -46.01 10.18
N GLY A 24 16.90 -45.48 9.76
CA GLY A 24 16.30 -44.29 10.38
C GLY A 24 15.95 -44.56 11.85
N GLY A 25 16.47 -43.70 12.73
CA GLY A 25 16.12 -43.71 14.15
C GLY A 25 14.62 -43.43 14.37
N PRO A 26 14.04 -43.93 15.47
CA PRO A 26 12.60 -43.78 15.74
C PRO A 26 12.26 -42.30 15.94
N MET A 27 11.37 -41.77 15.08
CA MET A 27 10.79 -40.44 15.27
C MET A 27 10.06 -40.39 16.63
N PRO A 28 10.30 -39.37 17.47
CA PRO A 28 9.82 -39.34 18.86
C PRO A 28 8.30 -39.26 19.00
N HIS A 29 7.56 -38.96 17.92
CA HIS A 29 6.10 -38.90 17.94
C HIS A 29 5.51 -39.58 16.71
N SER A 30 4.50 -40.41 16.94
CA SER A 30 3.78 -41.07 15.86
C SER A 30 2.91 -40.06 15.09
N ALA A 31 2.63 -40.32 13.82
CA ALA A 31 1.68 -39.52 13.04
C ALA A 31 0.29 -39.42 13.70
N ALA A 32 -0.07 -40.39 14.55
CA ALA A 32 -1.30 -40.34 15.33
C ALA A 32 -1.27 -39.28 16.45
N ASP A 33 -0.10 -38.99 17.02
CA ASP A 33 0.06 -37.97 18.07
C ASP A 33 0.02 -36.55 17.48
N ALA A 34 0.57 -36.36 16.27
CA ALA A 34 0.43 -35.12 15.52
C ALA A 34 -1.05 -34.80 15.20
N ARG A 35 -1.80 -35.81 14.70
CA ARG A 35 -3.24 -35.67 14.43
C ARG A 35 -4.05 -35.33 15.68
N ARG A 36 -3.75 -36.01 16.80
CA ARG A 36 -4.43 -35.78 18.09
C ARG A 36 -4.19 -34.36 18.63
N ARG A 37 -3.01 -33.78 18.38
CA ARG A 37 -2.67 -32.41 18.79
C ARG A 37 -3.41 -31.38 17.93
N GLY A 38 -3.47 -31.58 16.62
CA GLY A 38 -4.22 -30.72 15.69
C GLY A 38 -5.72 -30.68 16.01
N GLU A 39 -6.32 -31.82 16.39
CA GLU A 39 -7.74 -31.89 16.73
C GLU A 39 -8.09 -31.17 18.04
N LYS A 40 -7.14 -31.14 19.00
CA LYS A 40 -7.29 -30.41 20.26
C LYS A 40 -7.28 -28.89 20.08
N ILE A 41 -6.52 -28.40 19.10
CA ILE A 41 -6.44 -26.96 18.77
C ILE A 41 -7.75 -26.50 18.10
N ARG A 42 -8.29 -27.28 17.14
CA ARG A 42 -9.57 -26.96 16.48
C ARG A 42 -10.75 -26.86 17.45
N ARG A 43 -10.79 -27.74 18.48
CA ARG A 43 -11.86 -27.68 19.51
C ARG A 43 -11.78 -26.47 20.43
N ARG A 44 -10.61 -25.84 20.59
CA ARG A 44 -10.47 -24.61 21.39
C ARG A 44 -10.96 -23.37 20.65
N ARG A 45 -10.72 -23.25 19.34
CA ARG A 45 -11.21 -22.11 18.52
C ARG A 45 -12.73 -22.05 18.46
N ASN A 46 -13.41 -23.19 18.34
CA ASN A 46 -14.88 -23.21 18.22
C ASN A 46 -15.63 -22.87 19.52
N ALA A 47 -14.96 -22.78 20.66
CA ALA A 47 -15.60 -22.45 21.95
C ALA A 47 -15.63 -20.95 22.28
N LEU A 48 -14.85 -20.13 21.56
CA LEU A 48 -14.71 -18.68 21.85
C LEU A 48 -15.68 -17.78 21.05
N VAL A 49 -16.30 -18.29 19.98
CA VAL A 49 -17.13 -17.49 19.06
C VAL A 49 -18.59 -17.29 19.54
N ALA A 50 -18.96 -17.78 20.73
CA ALA A 50 -20.37 -17.87 21.15
C ALA A 50 -20.82 -16.87 22.24
N GLY A 51 -20.07 -15.82 22.59
CA GLY A 51 -20.54 -14.93 23.65
C GLY A 51 -19.87 -13.56 23.72
N GLY A 52 -20.59 -12.52 23.30
CA GLY A 52 -20.30 -11.15 23.73
C GLY A 52 -20.90 -10.06 22.86
N ALA A 53 -22.17 -9.71 23.08
CA ALA A 53 -22.71 -8.42 22.62
C ALA A 53 -23.74 -7.89 23.62
N ALA A 54 -23.36 -6.85 24.36
CA ALA A 54 -24.25 -5.82 24.90
C ALA A 54 -23.43 -4.75 25.64
N LEU A 55 -23.25 -3.58 25.04
CA LEU A 55 -22.95 -2.35 25.78
C LEU A 55 -23.84 -1.21 25.30
N ALA A 56 -24.27 -0.43 26.28
CA ALA A 56 -25.32 0.58 26.20
C ALA A 56 -24.74 1.96 25.88
N VAL A 57 -25.40 2.69 24.96
CA VAL A 57 -25.08 4.09 24.65
C VAL A 57 -25.83 5.00 25.63
N ALA A 58 -25.09 5.83 26.37
CA ALA A 58 -25.64 6.91 27.18
C ALA A 58 -25.37 8.25 26.49
N ALA A 59 -26.42 8.93 26.03
CA ALA A 59 -26.35 10.25 25.42
C ALA A 59 -26.26 11.34 26.50
N VAL A 60 -25.28 12.24 26.41
CA VAL A 60 -25.18 13.46 27.22
C VAL A 60 -25.32 14.66 26.30
N ALA A 61 -26.34 15.48 26.53
CA ALA A 61 -26.56 16.75 25.85
C ALA A 61 -25.88 17.89 26.63
N VAL A 62 -25.08 18.71 25.95
CA VAL A 62 -24.49 19.94 26.50
C VAL A 62 -25.11 21.16 25.79
N PRO A 63 -25.51 22.23 26.52
CA PRO A 63 -26.08 23.42 25.90
C PRO A 63 -25.00 24.40 25.43
N ILE A 64 -25.13 24.87 24.19
CA ILE A 64 -24.36 26.00 23.65
C ILE A 64 -24.97 27.32 24.16
N PHE A 65 -24.19 28.12 24.88
CA PHE A 65 -24.49 29.52 25.17
C PHE A 65 -23.84 30.41 24.09
N ALA A 66 -24.66 30.99 23.20
CA ALA A 66 -24.24 32.10 22.36
C ALA A 66 -24.40 33.43 23.13
N ILE A 67 -23.29 34.10 23.42
CA ILE A 67 -23.27 35.47 23.92
C ILE A 67 -23.24 36.41 22.71
N ALA A 68 -24.29 37.22 22.59
CA ALA A 68 -24.34 38.38 21.71
C ALA A 68 -23.78 39.62 22.43
N GLY A 69 -23.02 40.46 21.72
CA GLY A 69 -22.83 41.86 22.11
C GLY A 69 -21.61 42.53 21.48
N GLY A 70 -21.84 43.63 20.76
CA GLY A 70 -20.79 44.62 20.51
C GLY A 70 -20.92 45.44 19.22
N SER A 71 -21.91 46.33 19.15
CA SER A 71 -21.98 47.38 18.13
C SER A 71 -20.95 48.48 18.38
N GLY A 72 -20.05 48.70 17.43
CA GLY A 72 -19.15 49.84 17.38
C GLY A 72 -18.98 50.30 15.94
N THR A 73 -19.53 51.47 15.62
CA THR A 73 -19.40 52.15 14.34
C THR A 73 -18.19 53.08 14.42
N ASP A 74 -17.11 52.74 13.72
CA ASP A 74 -16.01 53.65 13.43
C ASP A 74 -15.79 53.67 11.91
N ASP A 75 -16.17 54.77 11.28
CA ASP A 75 -15.82 55.14 9.90
C ASP A 75 -14.30 55.30 9.82
N ARG A 76 -13.62 54.38 9.14
CA ARG A 76 -12.24 54.57 8.66
C ARG A 76 -12.14 54.18 7.19
N ASP A 77 -11.57 55.12 6.43
CA ASP A 77 -11.20 55.06 5.02
C ASP A 77 -10.69 53.68 4.56
N ASP A 78 -11.51 53.00 3.76
CA ASP A 78 -11.18 51.79 3.01
C ASP A 78 -10.24 52.12 1.84
N THR A 79 -8.93 52.17 2.11
CA THR A 79 -7.97 51.80 1.08
C THR A 79 -7.98 50.28 0.98
N ASN A 80 -8.80 49.75 0.05
CA ASN A 80 -8.86 48.34 -0.33
C ASN A 80 -7.47 47.81 -0.74
N VAL A 81 -6.67 47.41 0.25
CA VAL A 81 -5.72 46.32 0.08
C VAL A 81 -6.61 45.10 0.05
N ALA A 82 -6.69 44.42 -1.10
CA ALA A 82 -7.40 43.15 -1.17
C ALA A 82 -6.82 42.26 -0.07
N ASP A 83 -7.66 41.86 0.90
CA ASP A 83 -7.28 40.81 1.83
C ASP A 83 -6.72 39.66 0.97
N PRO A 84 -5.54 39.13 1.31
CA PRO A 84 -5.05 37.94 0.64
C PRO A 84 -6.19 36.90 0.67
N PRO A 85 -6.38 36.15 -0.43
CA PRO A 85 -7.45 35.15 -0.49
C PRO A 85 -7.37 34.33 0.79
N ARG A 86 -8.47 34.32 1.56
CA ARG A 86 -8.55 33.52 2.79
C ARG A 86 -8.16 32.09 2.42
N SER A 87 -7.25 31.52 3.21
CA SER A 87 -6.97 30.09 3.17
C SER A 87 -8.31 29.33 3.19
N VAL A 88 -8.41 28.31 2.34
CA VAL A 88 -9.53 27.37 2.36
C VAL A 88 -9.58 26.79 3.76
N ALA A 89 -10.73 26.82 4.45
CA ALA A 89 -10.81 26.32 5.83
C ALA A 89 -10.41 24.84 5.90
N LEU A 90 -9.74 24.44 6.99
CA LEU A 90 -9.38 23.04 7.26
C LEU A 90 -10.62 22.12 7.26
N SER A 91 -10.46 20.90 6.77
CA SER A 91 -11.51 19.91 6.58
C SER A 91 -10.97 18.47 6.66
N ALA A 92 -11.89 17.49 6.59
CA ALA A 92 -11.52 16.06 6.56
C ALA A 92 -10.72 15.64 5.30
N ASP A 93 -10.75 16.50 4.29
CA ASP A 93 -10.07 16.36 2.99
C ASP A 93 -8.56 16.65 3.09
N ASP A 94 -8.14 17.35 4.15
CA ASP A 94 -6.74 17.61 4.50
C ASP A 94 -6.08 16.39 5.21
N LEU A 95 -6.82 15.30 5.44
CA LEU A 95 -6.33 14.02 5.99
C LEU A 95 -6.06 13.01 4.86
N LEU A 96 -5.10 12.11 5.07
CA LEU A 96 -4.78 11.02 4.15
C LEU A 96 -5.97 10.06 3.96
N ALA A 97 -6.26 9.67 2.73
CA ALA A 97 -7.18 8.58 2.43
C ALA A 97 -6.50 7.20 2.55
N ASP A 98 -7.29 6.13 2.59
CA ASP A 98 -6.80 4.74 2.69
C ASP A 98 -5.69 4.43 1.68
N GLY A 99 -5.91 4.78 0.41
CA GLY A 99 -4.94 4.53 -0.68
C GLY A 99 -3.65 5.37 -0.62
N GLU A 100 -3.59 6.36 0.27
CA GLU A 100 -2.41 7.21 0.49
C GLU A 100 -1.62 6.79 1.74
N THR A 101 -2.17 5.88 2.52
CA THR A 101 -1.45 5.28 3.64
C THR A 101 -0.44 4.26 3.12
N ALA A 102 0.61 4.05 3.89
CA ALA A 102 1.63 3.07 3.57
C ALA A 102 1.79 2.08 4.73
N HIS A 103 1.93 0.81 4.38
CA HIS A 103 2.51 -0.20 5.26
C HIS A 103 3.54 -1.02 4.48
N ASN A 104 4.13 -2.04 5.11
CA ASN A 104 4.82 -3.08 4.35
C ASN A 104 3.80 -3.93 3.55
N ASN A 105 4.29 -4.88 2.78
CA ASN A 105 3.51 -5.75 1.89
C ASN A 105 2.55 -6.74 2.59
N TRP A 106 2.20 -6.54 3.86
CA TRP A 106 1.37 -7.46 4.64
C TRP A 106 -0.08 -7.03 4.81
N GLY A 107 -0.43 -5.81 4.43
CA GLY A 107 -1.80 -5.33 4.51
C GLY A 107 -1.92 -3.83 4.24
N ASP A 108 -3.16 -3.39 4.14
CA ASP A 108 -3.52 -1.99 3.90
C ASP A 108 -4.08 -1.37 5.19
N TRP A 109 -4.14 -0.04 5.23
CA TRP A 109 -4.89 0.66 6.27
C TRP A 109 -6.28 0.99 5.75
N GLN A 110 -7.27 0.86 6.63
CA GLN A 110 -8.65 1.24 6.35
C GLN A 110 -9.12 2.25 7.38
N GLU A 111 -9.74 3.33 6.92
CA GLU A 111 -10.37 4.33 7.77
C GLU A 111 -11.38 3.65 8.71
N THR A 112 -11.19 3.87 10.01
CA THR A 112 -12.12 3.41 11.05
C THR A 112 -12.97 4.55 11.59
N GLU A 113 -12.42 5.76 11.64
CA GLU A 113 -13.07 6.91 12.23
C GLU A 113 -12.45 8.21 11.71
N THR A 114 -13.30 9.18 11.36
CA THR A 114 -12.90 10.58 11.07
C THR A 114 -13.83 11.54 11.83
N PHE A 115 -13.27 12.54 12.50
CA PHE A 115 -14.06 13.59 13.17
C PHE A 115 -13.34 14.95 13.23
N GLU A 116 -14.13 16.01 13.43
CA GLU A 116 -13.66 17.38 13.66
C GLU A 116 -13.42 17.63 15.17
N GLY A 117 -12.40 18.41 15.47
CA GLY A 117 -11.99 18.79 16.83
C GLY A 117 -10.97 17.85 17.46
N ASP A 118 -10.59 18.15 18.71
CA ASP A 118 -9.54 17.47 19.49
C ASP A 118 -9.92 16.07 19.98
N GLY A 119 -11.17 15.65 19.77
CA GLY A 119 -11.70 14.42 20.33
C GLY A 119 -11.66 14.41 21.86
N GLN A 120 -11.78 13.23 22.46
CA GLN A 120 -11.55 13.05 23.91
C GLN A 120 -10.25 12.29 24.19
N ALA A 121 -9.54 11.87 23.15
CA ALA A 121 -8.37 11.02 23.22
C ALA A 121 -7.19 11.69 22.53
N THR A 122 -5.99 11.44 23.04
CA THR A 122 -4.74 11.80 22.37
C THR A 122 -4.56 10.95 21.12
N THR A 123 -4.14 11.58 20.03
CA THR A 123 -3.92 10.94 18.72
C THR A 123 -2.59 10.21 18.65
N PHE A 124 -1.61 10.57 19.50
CA PHE A 124 -0.32 9.86 19.58
C PHE A 124 0.21 9.71 21.01
N SER A 125 1.05 8.69 21.24
CA SER A 125 1.44 8.20 22.57
C SER A 125 2.18 9.22 23.46
N CYS A 126 2.83 10.21 22.85
CA CYS A 126 3.64 11.22 23.54
C CYS A 126 2.91 12.56 23.71
N GLN A 127 1.69 12.68 23.18
CA GLN A 127 0.92 13.92 23.23
C GLN A 127 0.58 14.28 24.68
N GLN A 128 0.97 15.49 25.11
CA GLN A 128 0.76 15.93 26.49
C GLN A 128 -0.54 16.73 26.68
N GLN A 129 -1.08 17.27 25.60
CA GLN A 129 -2.35 17.98 25.54
C GLN A 129 -2.86 18.02 24.10
N ALA A 130 -4.16 18.27 23.92
CA ALA A 130 -4.75 18.54 22.61
C ALA A 130 -4.09 19.73 21.92
N LEU A 131 -4.11 19.75 20.57
CA LEU A 131 -3.59 20.88 19.79
C LEU A 131 -4.42 22.17 20.04
N SER A 132 -5.66 22.04 20.50
CA SER A 132 -6.55 23.13 20.92
C SER A 132 -5.97 23.85 22.14
N GLY A 133 -5.30 23.10 23.02
CA GLY A 133 -4.52 23.63 24.13
C GLY A 133 -3.25 24.35 23.70
N LEU A 134 -2.75 24.10 22.48
CA LEU A 134 -1.65 24.86 21.84
C LEU A 134 -2.15 26.07 21.04
N GLY A 135 -3.47 26.27 20.96
CA GLY A 135 -4.09 27.43 20.32
C GLY A 135 -4.45 27.23 18.86
N SER A 136 -4.64 25.98 18.39
CA SER A 136 -5.27 25.72 17.10
C SER A 136 -6.67 26.36 17.03
N THR A 137 -7.11 26.68 15.83
CA THR A 137 -8.43 27.24 15.52
C THR A 137 -9.36 26.24 14.84
N ALA A 138 -8.81 25.20 14.22
CA ALA A 138 -9.55 24.09 13.61
C ALA A 138 -8.70 22.82 13.66
N GLU A 139 -9.36 21.67 13.80
CA GLU A 139 -8.71 20.36 13.90
C GLU A 139 -9.55 19.27 13.25
N PHE A 140 -8.87 18.29 12.65
CA PHE A 140 -9.48 17.05 12.18
C PHE A 140 -8.60 15.87 12.56
N ASN A 141 -9.24 14.75 12.89
CA ASN A 141 -8.58 13.51 13.25
C ASN A 141 -9.10 12.38 12.37
N ARG A 142 -8.20 11.47 11.97
CA ARG A 142 -8.52 10.20 11.28
C ARG A 142 -7.75 9.04 11.91
N PHE A 143 -8.45 7.95 12.17
CA PHE A 143 -7.90 6.71 12.69
C PHE A 143 -8.06 5.60 11.67
N PHE A 144 -7.03 4.75 11.55
CA PHE A 144 -7.03 3.64 10.65
C PHE A 144 -6.79 2.31 11.38
N GLY A 145 -7.51 1.29 10.94
CA GLY A 145 -7.30 -0.09 11.33
C GLY A 145 -6.46 -0.83 10.29
N PHE A 146 -5.55 -1.67 10.74
CA PHE A 146 -4.76 -2.52 9.86
C PHE A 146 -5.61 -3.67 9.30
N ALA A 147 -5.63 -3.83 7.98
CA ALA A 147 -6.49 -4.76 7.26
C ALA A 147 -5.69 -5.71 6.34
N PRO A 148 -4.99 -6.72 6.90
CA PRO A 148 -4.29 -7.72 6.11
C PRO A 148 -5.29 -8.54 5.28
N GLY A 149 -5.23 -8.42 3.96
CA GLY A 149 -6.17 -9.10 3.05
C GLY A 149 -7.55 -8.43 2.98
N GLY A 150 -7.65 -7.14 3.33
CA GLY A 150 -8.85 -6.32 3.09
C GLY A 150 -9.90 -6.32 4.20
N GLU A 151 -9.68 -7.03 5.31
CA GLU A 151 -10.53 -6.97 6.50
C GLU A 151 -9.71 -6.53 7.72
N ILE A 152 -10.23 -5.56 8.49
CA ILE A 152 -9.60 -5.08 9.73
C ILE A 152 -9.53 -6.24 10.74
N VAL A 153 -8.32 -6.51 11.24
CA VAL A 153 -8.11 -7.57 12.22
C VAL A 153 -8.43 -7.11 13.64
N ASP A 154 -9.29 -7.86 14.33
CA ASP A 154 -9.56 -7.71 15.77
C ASP A 154 -8.59 -8.61 16.57
N GLU A 155 -7.30 -8.26 16.52
CA GLU A 155 -6.26 -8.92 17.30
C GLU A 155 -5.95 -8.13 18.58
N PRO A 156 -5.47 -8.79 19.65
CA PRO A 156 -4.89 -8.05 20.76
C PRO A 156 -3.64 -7.34 20.23
N TYR A 157 -3.68 -6.01 20.18
CA TYR A 157 -2.61 -5.13 19.70
C TYR A 157 -2.38 -5.14 18.18
N PRO A 158 -3.41 -4.82 17.36
CA PRO A 158 -3.18 -4.63 15.94
C PRO A 158 -2.31 -3.37 15.75
N PRO A 159 -1.53 -3.28 14.67
CA PRO A 159 -0.96 -2.01 14.26
C PRO A 159 -2.05 -0.94 14.19
N THR A 160 -1.77 0.25 14.68
CA THR A 160 -2.67 1.40 14.62
C THR A 160 -1.98 2.56 13.93
N LEU A 161 -2.72 3.26 13.07
CA LEU A 161 -2.30 4.50 12.45
C LEU A 161 -3.32 5.57 12.82
N ALA A 162 -2.84 6.73 13.22
CA ALA A 162 -3.69 7.89 13.47
C ALA A 162 -3.05 9.13 12.85
N GLN A 163 -3.90 10.05 12.38
CA GLN A 163 -3.51 11.34 11.85
C GLN A 163 -4.33 12.44 12.50
N GLU A 164 -3.67 13.50 12.93
CA GLU A 164 -4.28 14.75 13.38
C GLU A 164 -3.79 15.88 12.48
N VAL A 165 -4.69 16.72 11.98
CA VAL A 165 -4.35 17.98 11.29
C VAL A 165 -4.93 19.15 12.07
N ALA A 166 -4.18 20.24 12.16
CA ALA A 166 -4.58 21.43 12.89
C ALA A 166 -4.17 22.71 12.15
N GLU A 167 -5.05 23.69 12.17
CA GLU A 167 -4.82 25.05 11.66
C GLU A 167 -4.65 26.00 12.85
N PHE A 168 -3.70 26.93 12.76
CA PHE A 168 -3.39 27.91 13.80
C PHE A 168 -3.71 29.34 13.33
N PRO A 169 -3.79 30.33 14.23
CA PRO A 169 -4.10 31.71 13.85
C PRO A 169 -3.12 32.34 12.86
N ASP A 170 -1.86 31.88 12.89
CA ASP A 170 -0.78 32.32 12.00
C ASP A 170 0.40 31.34 12.04
N ALA A 171 1.36 31.54 11.14
CA ALA A 171 2.56 30.72 11.03
C ALA A 171 3.48 30.79 12.26
N GLU A 172 3.45 31.88 13.04
CA GLU A 172 4.26 31.98 14.27
C GLU A 172 3.68 31.06 15.35
N ALA A 173 2.35 31.04 15.51
CA ALA A 173 1.65 30.12 16.39
C ALA A 173 1.85 28.66 15.98
N ALA A 174 1.73 28.34 14.69
CA ALA A 174 2.00 27.00 14.17
C ALA A 174 3.45 26.57 14.43
N GLN A 175 4.43 27.44 14.18
CA GLN A 175 5.83 27.16 14.47
C GLN A 175 6.10 26.87 15.96
N ALA A 176 5.43 27.61 16.86
CA ALA A 176 5.53 27.39 18.30
C ALA A 176 4.90 26.05 18.72
N ALA A 177 3.76 25.70 18.13
CA ALA A 177 3.12 24.41 18.35
C ALA A 177 3.99 23.25 17.83
N PHE A 178 4.55 23.36 16.62
CA PHE A 178 5.47 22.38 16.05
C PHE A 178 6.69 22.14 16.96
N ALA A 179 7.30 23.19 17.49
CA ALA A 179 8.41 23.07 18.43
C ALA A 179 7.99 22.38 19.74
N THR A 180 6.77 22.63 20.21
CA THR A 180 6.22 22.00 21.42
C THR A 180 5.96 20.51 21.20
N ILE A 181 5.34 20.13 20.08
CA ILE A 181 5.10 18.73 19.68
C ILE A 181 6.42 18.00 19.52
N SER A 182 7.41 18.61 18.87
CA SER A 182 8.75 18.03 18.73
C SER A 182 9.39 17.74 20.09
N GLY A 183 9.26 18.68 21.04
CA GLY A 183 9.72 18.48 22.41
C GLY A 183 9.00 17.34 23.14
N TRP A 184 7.70 17.15 22.89
CA TRP A 184 6.97 16.00 23.45
C TRP A 184 7.50 14.66 22.94
N LEU A 185 7.88 14.59 21.67
CA LEU A 185 8.45 13.39 21.07
C LEU A 185 9.85 13.11 21.62
N ASP A 186 10.69 14.14 21.74
CA ASP A 186 12.03 14.04 22.33
C ASP A 186 11.99 13.56 23.79
N ASP A 187 11.03 14.08 24.58
CA ASP A 187 10.86 13.78 26.00
C ASP A 187 9.83 12.66 26.28
N CYS A 188 9.51 11.84 25.29
CA CYS A 188 8.44 10.85 25.42
C CYS A 188 8.70 9.84 26.55
N ALA A 189 7.75 9.75 27.48
CA ALA A 189 7.86 8.95 28.70
C ALA A 189 6.79 7.86 28.83
N SER A 190 5.91 7.70 27.84
CA SER A 190 4.88 6.67 27.81
C SER A 190 4.69 6.10 26.41
N LEU A 191 4.65 4.77 26.30
CA LEU A 191 4.32 4.05 25.08
C LEU A 191 3.66 2.71 25.45
N GLY A 192 2.34 2.63 25.34
CA GLY A 192 1.57 1.45 25.75
C GLY A 192 1.88 1.02 27.18
N GLU A 193 2.17 -0.28 27.37
CA GLU A 193 2.54 -0.87 28.66
C GLU A 193 4.07 -0.94 28.88
N ALA A 194 4.86 -0.34 27.99
CA ALA A 194 6.32 -0.38 28.09
C ALA A 194 6.83 0.31 29.37
N THR A 195 7.84 -0.31 29.99
CA THR A 195 8.52 0.25 31.18
C THR A 195 9.85 0.91 30.87
N GLU A 196 10.44 0.57 29.72
CA GLU A 196 11.71 1.12 29.23
C GLU A 196 11.44 1.77 27.87
N ILE A 197 11.51 3.09 27.83
CA ILE A 197 11.24 3.86 26.62
C ILE A 197 12.52 4.52 26.15
N ARG A 198 12.76 4.42 24.83
CA ARG A 198 13.89 5.02 24.16
C ARG A 198 13.41 5.74 22.92
N THR A 199 13.59 7.05 22.92
CA THR A 199 13.47 7.89 21.72
C THR A 199 14.76 7.80 20.91
N LEU A 200 14.64 7.54 19.60
CA LEU A 200 15.75 7.61 18.65
C LEU A 200 15.95 9.04 18.16
N GLN A 201 17.07 9.27 17.47
CA GLN A 201 17.35 10.59 16.93
C GLN A 201 16.32 10.96 15.86
N SER A 202 15.76 12.17 15.94
CA SER A 202 14.85 12.69 14.93
C SER A 202 15.51 12.78 13.55
N ARG A 203 14.73 12.45 12.52
CA ARG A 203 15.13 12.43 11.11
C ARG A 203 14.37 13.53 10.37
N PRO A 204 15.04 14.52 9.75
CA PRO A 204 14.34 15.52 8.94
C PRO A 204 13.80 14.88 7.67
N VAL A 205 12.65 15.37 7.21
CA VAL A 205 12.04 15.01 5.92
C VAL A 205 11.92 16.27 5.07
N ASP A 206 12.30 16.17 3.80
CA ASP A 206 12.20 17.30 2.87
C ASP A 206 10.72 17.51 2.49
N ILE A 207 10.19 18.66 2.88
CA ILE A 207 8.80 19.06 2.61
C ILE A 207 8.83 20.36 1.83
N VAL A 208 8.24 20.36 0.65
CA VAL A 208 8.19 21.55 -0.20
C VAL A 208 7.42 22.66 0.49
N GLY A 209 8.09 23.77 0.81
CA GLY A 209 7.49 24.93 1.47
C GLY A 209 7.28 24.78 2.98
N GLY A 210 7.68 23.64 3.58
CA GLY A 210 7.40 23.34 4.98
C GLY A 210 8.60 22.77 5.75
N GLN A 211 8.30 22.20 6.91
CA GLN A 211 9.23 21.43 7.74
C GLN A 211 8.62 20.06 8.00
N GLY A 212 9.43 19.01 7.90
CA GLY A 212 9.05 17.65 8.25
C GLY A 212 10.08 17.01 9.17
N LEU A 213 9.62 16.22 10.13
CA LEU A 213 10.47 15.35 10.93
C LEU A 213 9.77 14.03 11.25
N ILE A 214 10.58 12.99 11.45
CA ILE A 214 10.15 11.67 11.92
C ILE A 214 10.92 11.36 13.20
N VAL A 215 10.22 10.84 14.21
CA VAL A 215 10.81 10.34 15.46
C VAL A 215 10.36 8.90 15.68
N ASP A 216 11.33 8.02 15.90
CA ASP A 216 11.10 6.62 16.27
C ASP A 216 11.24 6.45 17.78
N ILE A 217 10.26 5.77 18.40
CA ILE A 217 10.17 5.59 19.85
C ILE A 217 9.95 4.12 20.13
N HIS A 218 10.87 3.51 20.87
CA HIS A 218 10.89 2.09 21.15
C HIS A 218 10.56 1.86 22.63
N GLY A 219 9.63 0.95 22.91
CA GLY A 219 9.18 0.60 24.25
C GLY A 219 9.36 -0.88 24.57
N ASN A 220 10.06 -1.20 25.65
CA ASN A 220 10.25 -2.57 26.15
C ASN A 220 9.71 -2.76 27.59
N PRO A 221 9.34 -3.99 27.97
CA PRO A 221 9.10 -5.14 27.10
C PRO A 221 7.77 -5.01 26.35
N ALA A 222 7.61 -5.72 25.24
CA ALA A 222 6.29 -6.01 24.68
C ALA A 222 5.49 -6.95 25.63
N PRO A 223 4.14 -6.99 25.55
CA PRO A 223 3.32 -7.91 26.33
C PRO A 223 3.71 -9.36 26.05
N VAL A 224 3.82 -10.15 27.11
CA VAL A 224 4.24 -11.57 27.04
C VAL A 224 3.25 -12.44 26.25
N GLU A 225 2.00 -11.99 26.14
CA GLU A 225 0.96 -12.63 25.36
C GLU A 225 1.22 -12.55 23.86
N VAL A 226 1.88 -11.49 23.40
CA VAL A 226 2.21 -11.24 21.99
C VAL A 226 3.62 -11.72 21.69
N ASP A 227 4.57 -11.41 22.58
CA ASP A 227 5.97 -11.79 22.45
C ASP A 227 6.45 -12.60 23.67
N PRO A 228 6.27 -13.93 23.64
CA PRO A 228 6.71 -14.80 24.72
C PRO A 228 8.24 -14.97 24.78
N TYR A 229 8.99 -14.48 23.79
CA TYR A 229 10.44 -14.64 23.67
C TYR A 229 11.22 -13.39 24.08
N GLY A 230 10.56 -12.23 24.12
CA GLY A 230 11.17 -10.95 24.50
C GLY A 230 12.09 -10.40 23.40
N ASP A 231 11.78 -10.67 22.14
CA ASP A 231 12.54 -10.20 20.97
C ASP A 231 11.84 -9.06 20.20
N SER A 232 10.64 -8.67 20.61
CA SER A 232 9.83 -7.60 20.04
C SER A 232 9.72 -6.41 21.00
N ALA A 233 9.45 -5.23 20.45
CA ALA A 233 9.22 -4.01 21.20
C ALA A 233 7.92 -3.34 20.71
N TYR A 234 7.37 -2.46 21.53
CA TYR A 234 6.50 -1.42 21.02
C TYR A 234 7.35 -0.50 20.12
N ILE A 235 6.91 -0.29 18.90
CA ILE A 235 7.52 0.63 17.95
C ILE A 235 6.47 1.68 17.63
N ASN A 236 6.75 2.93 17.95
CA ASN A 236 5.97 4.08 17.53
C ASN A 236 6.83 4.95 16.62
N GLU A 237 6.41 5.13 15.37
CA GLU A 237 7.02 6.06 14.43
C GLU A 237 6.04 7.23 14.27
N THR A 238 6.46 8.42 14.68
CA THR A 238 5.64 9.63 14.60
C THR A 238 6.26 10.63 13.63
N GLY A 239 5.50 11.03 12.61
CA GLY A 239 5.84 12.09 11.67
C GLY A 239 5.12 13.39 12.00
N VAL A 240 5.80 14.52 11.88
CA VAL A 240 5.20 15.86 12.06
C VAL A 240 5.56 16.73 10.86
N VAL A 241 4.54 17.36 10.26
CA VAL A 241 4.67 18.37 9.20
C VAL A 241 4.23 19.72 9.75
N LEU A 242 4.95 20.78 9.39
CA LEU A 242 4.51 22.17 9.49
C LEU A 242 4.52 22.78 8.09
N LEU A 243 3.39 23.31 7.65
CA LEU A 243 3.24 24.02 6.38
C LEU A 243 2.39 25.28 6.62
N ASP A 244 2.98 26.46 6.40
CA ASP A 244 2.38 27.76 6.72
C ASP A 244 1.87 27.84 8.18
N ASP A 245 0.55 27.92 8.37
CA ASP A 245 -0.16 27.97 9.65
C ASP A 245 -0.77 26.61 10.05
N ARG A 246 -0.39 25.51 9.39
CA ARG A 246 -0.95 24.17 9.60
C ARG A 246 0.07 23.15 10.03
N ILE A 247 -0.39 22.19 10.83
CA ILE A 247 0.39 21.02 11.26
C ILE A 247 -0.36 19.75 10.91
N ALA A 248 0.37 18.72 10.49
CA ALA A 248 -0.11 17.34 10.46
C ALA A 248 0.79 16.50 11.37
N VAL A 249 0.19 15.66 12.20
CA VAL A 249 0.86 14.65 13.02
C VAL A 249 0.34 13.28 12.61
N LEU A 250 1.23 12.39 12.21
CA LEU A 250 0.92 11.01 11.87
C LEU A 250 1.63 10.12 12.88
N SER A 251 0.94 9.14 13.47
CA SER A 251 1.50 8.23 14.46
C SER A 251 1.14 6.80 14.12
N LEU A 252 2.16 6.02 13.76
CA LEU A 252 2.07 4.57 13.56
C LEU A 252 2.56 3.86 14.82
N THR A 253 1.72 3.04 15.46
CA THR A 253 2.11 2.21 16.61
C THR A 253 1.92 0.74 16.29
N GLN A 254 2.92 -0.08 16.57
CA GLN A 254 2.86 -1.53 16.40
C GLN A 254 3.72 -2.26 17.42
N ILE A 255 3.51 -3.56 17.59
CA ILE A 255 4.45 -4.45 18.28
C ILE A 255 5.20 -5.23 17.20
N SER A 256 6.51 -5.05 17.14
CA SER A 256 7.32 -5.80 16.18
C SER A 256 8.79 -5.88 16.52
N GLN A 257 9.50 -6.63 15.68
CA GLN A 257 10.96 -6.60 15.64
C GLN A 257 11.41 -5.36 14.86
N ASP A 258 12.64 -4.93 15.11
CA ASP A 258 13.27 -3.83 14.39
C ASP A 258 13.44 -4.21 12.91
N TYR A 259 12.55 -3.69 12.05
CA TYR A 259 12.62 -3.94 10.61
C TYR A 259 13.54 -2.93 9.93
N ASN A 260 14.46 -3.46 9.14
CA ASN A 260 15.23 -2.65 8.20
C ASN A 260 14.36 -2.28 7.01
N PHE A 261 13.64 -1.16 7.12
CA PHE A 261 13.07 -0.49 5.95
C PHE A 261 14.22 0.09 5.13
N LEU A 262 14.41 -0.43 3.92
CA LEU A 262 15.48 -0.03 3.01
C LEU A 262 15.12 1.31 2.37
N GLU A 263 16.09 2.22 2.27
CA GLU A 263 15.90 3.52 1.58
C GLU A 263 15.54 3.30 0.11
N GLU A 264 16.08 2.24 -0.51
CA GLU A 264 15.82 1.86 -1.90
C GLU A 264 14.35 1.50 -2.16
N THR A 265 13.60 1.10 -1.13
CA THR A 265 12.16 0.80 -1.22
C THR A 265 11.28 1.96 -0.77
N GLY A 266 11.84 3.18 -0.69
CA GLY A 266 11.14 4.36 -0.20
C GLY A 266 11.17 4.55 1.32
N GLY A 267 11.93 3.71 2.04
CA GLY A 267 12.10 3.83 3.48
C GLY A 267 10.90 3.35 4.30
N THR A 268 10.78 3.90 5.51
CA THR A 268 9.73 3.55 6.47
C THR A 268 8.33 3.95 5.99
N PRO A 269 7.25 3.39 6.54
CA PRO A 269 5.89 3.86 6.27
C PRO A 269 5.75 5.37 6.43
N MET A 270 6.34 5.95 7.48
CA MET A 270 6.25 7.38 7.72
C MET A 270 7.02 8.21 6.68
N GLN A 271 8.17 7.74 6.19
CA GLN A 271 8.89 8.42 5.11
C GLN A 271 8.07 8.53 3.82
N ARG A 272 7.16 7.58 3.57
CA ARG A 272 6.27 7.57 2.39
C ARG A 272 4.99 8.40 2.60
N MET A 273 4.42 8.37 3.80
CA MET A 273 3.16 9.08 4.10
C MET A 273 3.33 10.57 4.39
N LEU A 274 4.47 10.99 4.95
CA LEU A 274 4.64 12.37 5.41
C LEU A 274 4.64 13.42 4.28
N PRO A 275 5.25 13.17 3.10
CA PRO A 275 5.11 14.07 1.94
C PRO A 275 3.67 14.21 1.46
N LEU A 276 2.92 13.10 1.38
CA LEU A 276 1.51 13.11 0.99
C LEU A 276 0.66 13.92 1.98
N ALA A 277 0.92 13.78 3.29
CA ALA A 277 0.23 14.57 4.30
C ALA A 277 0.54 16.08 4.15
N ALA A 278 1.76 16.44 3.78
CA ALA A 278 2.11 17.82 3.49
C ALA A 278 1.40 18.38 2.24
N GLU A 279 1.27 17.57 1.20
CA GLU A 279 0.49 17.91 0.01
C GLU A 279 -0.98 18.17 0.37
N ARG A 280 -1.58 17.32 1.22
CA ARG A 280 -2.95 17.49 1.71
C ARG A 280 -3.15 18.74 2.57
N LEU A 281 -2.14 19.16 3.33
CA LEU A 281 -2.22 20.39 4.13
C LEU A 281 -2.19 21.68 3.32
N ALA A 282 -1.62 21.67 2.10
CA ALA A 282 -1.40 22.89 1.34
C ALA A 282 -2.74 23.61 1.06
N PRO A 283 -2.85 24.93 1.28
CA PRO A 283 -4.11 25.64 1.06
C PRO A 283 -4.61 25.49 -0.39
N GLY A 284 -5.82 24.93 -0.53
CA GLY A 284 -6.38 24.66 -1.85
C GLY A 284 -5.64 23.56 -2.62
N ALA A 285 -4.90 22.69 -1.91
CA ALA A 285 -4.65 21.35 -2.40
C ALA A 285 -5.99 20.81 -2.85
N ASN A 286 -6.15 20.64 -4.16
CA ASN A 286 -7.25 19.84 -4.64
C ASN A 286 -6.97 18.49 -4.01
N VAL A 287 -7.80 18.09 -3.04
CA VAL A 287 -8.11 16.68 -2.94
C VAL A 287 -8.32 16.26 -4.38
N PRO A 288 -7.50 15.37 -4.97
CA PRO A 288 -7.99 14.66 -6.13
C PRO A 288 -9.32 14.15 -5.62
N GLU A 289 -10.43 14.77 -6.06
CA GLU A 289 -11.78 14.43 -5.63
C GLU A 289 -11.73 12.92 -5.65
N VAL A 290 -11.71 12.26 -4.48
CA VAL A 290 -11.77 10.80 -4.41
C VAL A 290 -13.02 10.59 -5.18
N PRO A 291 -12.96 10.18 -6.47
CA PRO A 291 -13.94 10.63 -7.42
C PRO A 291 -15.21 10.23 -6.75
N GLU A 292 -15.99 11.24 -6.32
CA GLU A 292 -17.29 10.91 -5.81
C GLU A 292 -17.80 10.01 -6.93
N SER A 293 -18.55 8.99 -6.61
CA SER A 293 -19.28 8.31 -7.66
C SER A 293 -20.32 9.28 -8.26
N VAL A 294 -19.96 10.55 -8.57
CA VAL A 294 -20.15 11.22 -9.85
C VAL A 294 -19.96 10.20 -10.96
N SER A 295 -21.03 9.43 -11.05
CA SER A 295 -21.77 9.14 -12.24
C SER A 295 -21.93 10.45 -13.05
N ASP A 296 -20.82 11.04 -13.52
CA ASP A 296 -20.85 11.88 -14.71
C ASP A 296 -20.52 10.94 -15.87
N PRO A 297 -21.53 10.23 -16.44
CA PRO A 297 -21.34 9.33 -17.56
C PRO A 297 -20.83 10.04 -18.83
N ASP A 298 -20.61 11.35 -18.77
CA ASP A 298 -20.26 12.22 -19.89
C ASP A 298 -18.86 12.87 -19.77
N ALA A 299 -18.02 12.47 -18.81
CA ALA A 299 -16.59 12.82 -18.88
C ALA A 299 -16.05 12.28 -20.21
N ALA A 300 -15.72 13.21 -21.12
CA ALA A 300 -15.46 12.93 -22.52
C ALA A 300 -14.55 11.71 -22.66
N THR A 301 -15.08 10.67 -23.31
CA THR A 301 -14.31 9.48 -23.58
C THR A 301 -13.41 9.76 -24.77
N GLY A 302 -12.13 9.40 -24.67
CA GLY A 302 -11.28 9.32 -25.86
C GLY A 302 -11.87 8.34 -26.89
N ASP A 303 -11.19 8.15 -28.01
CA ASP A 303 -11.70 7.21 -29.02
C ASP A 303 -11.97 5.83 -28.40
N THR A 304 -13.11 5.23 -28.71
CA THR A 304 -13.46 3.88 -28.21
C THR A 304 -13.20 2.79 -29.23
N VAL A 305 -12.78 3.17 -30.45
CA VAL A 305 -12.48 2.28 -31.56
C VAL A 305 -10.99 2.37 -31.87
N ILE A 306 -10.33 1.23 -31.98
CA ILE A 306 -8.89 1.15 -32.24
C ILE A 306 -8.68 1.22 -33.76
N ASP A 307 -7.76 2.04 -34.27
CA ASP A 307 -7.44 2.07 -35.70
C ASP A 307 -6.85 0.72 -36.17
N ASP A 308 -7.22 0.22 -37.35
CA ASP A 308 -6.67 -1.01 -37.92
C ASP A 308 -5.15 -0.93 -38.12
N ALA A 309 -4.62 0.28 -38.30
CA ALA A 309 -3.20 0.58 -38.44
C ALA A 309 -2.53 0.91 -37.09
N PHE A 310 -3.21 0.72 -35.96
CA PHE A 310 -2.63 0.95 -34.63
C PHE A 310 -1.33 0.13 -34.47
N PRO A 311 -0.22 0.74 -34.00
CA PRO A 311 1.10 0.12 -34.06
C PRO A 311 1.34 -0.90 -32.94
N LEU A 312 0.38 -1.81 -32.70
CA LEU A 312 0.38 -2.73 -31.54
C LEU A 312 1.65 -3.58 -31.44
N ALA A 313 2.23 -3.96 -32.56
CA ALA A 313 3.46 -4.76 -32.65
C ALA A 313 4.76 -3.92 -32.69
N ALA A 314 4.70 -2.59 -32.55
CA ALA A 314 5.89 -1.75 -32.61
C ALA A 314 6.88 -2.09 -31.48
N GLY A 315 8.17 -2.17 -31.81
CA GLY A 315 9.22 -2.59 -30.87
C GLY A 315 9.49 -4.10 -30.87
N TRP A 316 8.61 -4.93 -31.42
CA TRP A 316 8.89 -6.35 -31.58
C TRP A 316 9.99 -6.64 -32.60
N PRO A 317 10.66 -7.81 -32.51
CA PRO A 317 11.75 -8.16 -33.40
C PRO A 317 11.34 -8.15 -34.88
N ASP A 318 12.11 -7.44 -35.71
CA ASP A 318 11.97 -7.44 -37.19
C ASP A 318 12.75 -8.59 -37.85
N ARG A 319 12.98 -9.68 -37.12
CA ARG A 319 13.71 -10.86 -37.60
C ARG A 319 12.73 -11.91 -38.09
N THR A 320 13.14 -12.77 -39.02
CA THR A 320 12.36 -13.97 -39.31
C THR A 320 12.44 -14.91 -38.10
N ALA A 321 11.29 -15.37 -37.61
CA ALA A 321 11.24 -16.40 -36.59
C ALA A 321 11.89 -17.71 -37.10
N GLU A 322 12.29 -18.59 -36.20
CA GLU A 322 12.83 -19.89 -36.60
C GLU A 322 11.80 -20.71 -37.41
N PRO A 323 12.27 -21.68 -38.23
CA PRO A 323 11.36 -22.59 -38.93
C PRO A 323 10.37 -23.23 -37.96
N ASP A 324 9.11 -23.35 -38.39
CA ASP A 324 7.98 -23.89 -37.62
C ASP A 324 7.46 -23.00 -36.47
N GLN A 325 7.93 -21.76 -36.35
CA GLN A 325 7.35 -20.72 -35.49
C GLN A 325 6.48 -19.76 -36.31
N ASP A 326 5.46 -19.17 -35.70
CA ASP A 326 4.53 -18.27 -36.39
C ASP A 326 5.13 -16.86 -36.58
N GLY A 327 6.12 -16.46 -35.79
CA GLY A 327 6.64 -15.09 -35.79
C GLY A 327 5.53 -14.09 -35.45
N LEU A 328 5.44 -13.00 -36.19
CA LEU A 328 4.44 -11.96 -35.98
C LEU A 328 3.10 -12.39 -36.57
N VAL A 329 2.10 -12.51 -35.71
CA VAL A 329 0.69 -12.68 -36.10
C VAL A 329 -0.14 -11.52 -35.55
N GLY A 330 -0.94 -10.88 -36.41
CA GLY A 330 -1.67 -9.66 -36.09
C GLY A 330 -0.93 -8.38 -36.50
N PRO A 331 -1.44 -7.19 -36.13
CA PRO A 331 -2.60 -6.95 -35.27
C PRO A 331 -3.94 -7.39 -35.90
N ASP A 332 -4.82 -8.02 -35.12
CA ASP A 332 -6.13 -8.51 -35.58
C ASP A 332 -7.14 -8.56 -34.41
N ARG A 333 -8.43 -8.32 -34.69
CA ARG A 333 -9.53 -8.39 -33.72
C ARG A 333 -10.05 -9.80 -33.51
N GLU A 334 -9.81 -10.70 -34.46
CA GLU A 334 -10.25 -12.10 -34.38
C GLU A 334 -9.29 -12.96 -33.52
N ARG A 335 -8.27 -12.35 -32.91
CA ARG A 335 -7.37 -13.04 -31.97
C ARG A 335 -8.13 -13.45 -30.71
N ASP A 336 -7.80 -14.61 -30.18
CA ASP A 336 -8.27 -15.03 -28.87
C ASP A 336 -7.83 -14.01 -27.81
N PRO A 337 -8.71 -13.61 -26.88
CA PRO A 337 -8.35 -12.65 -25.87
C PRO A 337 -7.36 -13.24 -24.87
N VAL A 338 -6.52 -12.39 -24.29
CA VAL A 338 -5.67 -12.77 -23.15
C VAL A 338 -6.58 -13.15 -21.99
N ALA A 339 -6.54 -14.42 -21.61
CA ALA A 339 -7.27 -14.95 -20.48
C ALA A 339 -6.43 -14.83 -19.21
N PHE A 340 -7.04 -14.35 -18.13
CA PHE A 340 -6.43 -14.30 -16.81
C PHE A 340 -7.04 -15.37 -15.91
N GLU A 341 -6.19 -16.14 -15.26
CA GLU A 341 -6.58 -17.19 -14.33
C GLU A 341 -5.51 -17.30 -13.24
N ALA A 342 -5.96 -17.37 -11.98
CA ALA A 342 -5.11 -17.68 -10.83
C ALA A 342 -5.88 -18.61 -9.89
N CYS A 343 -5.19 -19.59 -9.30
CA CYS A 343 -5.79 -20.57 -8.37
C CYS A 343 -7.05 -21.27 -8.92
N GLY A 344 -7.08 -21.59 -10.23
CA GLY A 344 -8.24 -22.21 -10.88
C GLY A 344 -9.48 -21.30 -10.99
N THR A 345 -9.32 -20.00 -10.72
CA THR A 345 -10.38 -18.99 -10.82
C THR A 345 -10.15 -18.18 -12.09
N PRO A 346 -10.92 -18.41 -13.16
CA PRO A 346 -10.83 -17.58 -14.35
C PRO A 346 -11.46 -16.22 -14.07
N LEU A 347 -10.82 -15.15 -14.55
CA LEU A 347 -11.41 -13.83 -14.56
C LEU A 347 -12.36 -13.70 -15.76
N ALA A 348 -13.59 -13.28 -15.48
CA ALA A 348 -14.53 -12.99 -16.55
C ALA A 348 -14.06 -11.77 -17.34
N ASP A 349 -14.18 -11.86 -18.66
CA ASP A 349 -13.84 -10.75 -19.54
C ASP A 349 -14.81 -9.58 -19.29
N ALA A 350 -14.26 -8.42 -18.93
CA ALA A 350 -15.04 -7.22 -18.68
C ALA A 350 -15.69 -6.73 -20.00
N PRO A 351 -16.89 -6.10 -19.96
CA PRO A 351 -17.44 -5.46 -21.14
C PRO A 351 -16.45 -4.45 -21.74
N PHE A 352 -16.26 -4.51 -23.05
CA PHE A 352 -15.34 -3.64 -23.79
C PHE A 352 -15.98 -3.14 -25.08
N ASN A 353 -15.44 -2.06 -25.64
CA ASN A 353 -15.90 -1.47 -26.90
C ASN A 353 -15.18 -2.04 -28.12
N ASP A 354 -13.85 -2.10 -28.05
CA ASP A 354 -13.01 -2.66 -29.11
C ASP A 354 -11.80 -3.37 -28.50
N ARG A 355 -11.24 -4.31 -29.26
CA ARG A 355 -10.06 -5.09 -28.86
C ARG A 355 -9.22 -5.46 -30.06
N LEU A 356 -7.92 -5.18 -29.98
CA LEU A 356 -6.95 -5.53 -31.00
C LEU A 356 -5.83 -6.37 -30.35
N GLY A 357 -5.54 -7.53 -30.93
CA GLY A 357 -4.53 -8.46 -30.43
C GLY A 357 -3.40 -8.66 -31.43
N ALA A 358 -2.19 -8.89 -30.93
CA ALA A 358 -1.06 -9.35 -31.70
C ALA A 358 -0.27 -10.37 -30.87
N THR A 359 0.46 -11.26 -31.54
CA THR A 359 1.40 -12.18 -30.89
C THR A 359 2.68 -12.27 -31.68
N TRP A 360 3.78 -12.45 -30.97
CA TRP A 360 5.07 -12.85 -31.53
C TRP A 360 5.48 -14.18 -30.92
N SER A 361 5.86 -15.15 -31.73
CA SER A 361 6.42 -16.42 -31.23
C SER A 361 7.72 -16.77 -31.94
N ASP A 362 8.68 -17.20 -31.14
CA ASP A 362 9.93 -17.83 -31.57
C ASP A 362 10.32 -18.91 -30.55
N VAL A 363 11.45 -19.59 -30.75
CA VAL A 363 11.96 -20.55 -29.78
C VAL A 363 12.20 -19.88 -28.42
N GLU A 364 11.41 -20.28 -27.42
CA GLU A 364 11.46 -19.82 -26.02
C GLU A 364 11.14 -18.32 -25.81
N ASP A 365 10.63 -17.64 -26.82
CA ASP A 365 10.22 -16.23 -26.80
C ASP A 365 8.77 -16.12 -27.27
N TYR A 366 7.85 -15.96 -26.30
CA TYR A 366 6.43 -15.84 -26.56
C TYR A 366 5.95 -14.49 -26.06
N ARG A 367 5.39 -13.68 -26.94
CA ARG A 367 4.89 -12.35 -26.60
C ARG A 367 3.47 -12.20 -27.07
N THR A 368 2.66 -11.60 -26.22
CA THR A 368 1.28 -11.25 -26.53
C THR A 368 1.08 -9.79 -26.19
N ARG A 369 0.42 -9.07 -27.10
CA ARG A 369 -0.11 -7.75 -26.82
C ARG A 369 -1.58 -7.70 -27.12
N GLN A 370 -2.34 -7.11 -26.22
CA GLN A 370 -3.76 -6.86 -26.40
C GLN A 370 -4.06 -5.44 -25.96
N LEU A 371 -4.59 -4.63 -26.85
CA LEU A 371 -5.17 -3.34 -26.53
C LEU A 371 -6.69 -3.50 -26.43
N THR A 372 -7.28 -3.09 -25.32
CA THR A 372 -8.74 -3.10 -25.10
C THR A 372 -9.20 -1.70 -24.73
N THR A 373 -10.25 -1.21 -25.39
CA THR A 373 -10.89 0.06 -25.06
C THR A 373 -12.19 -0.18 -24.29
N TYR A 374 -12.46 0.65 -23.30
CA TYR A 374 -13.63 0.57 -22.43
C TYR A 374 -14.60 1.72 -22.69
N GLN A 375 -15.81 1.65 -22.12
CA GLN A 375 -16.77 2.74 -22.26
C GLN A 375 -16.31 3.98 -21.52
N SER A 376 -15.58 3.82 -20.42
CA SER A 376 -15.09 4.93 -19.60
C SER A 376 -13.72 4.64 -19.00
N VAL A 377 -13.10 5.69 -18.47
CA VAL A 377 -11.85 5.59 -17.68
C VAL A 377 -12.06 4.69 -16.46
N ALA A 378 -13.18 4.86 -15.74
CA ALA A 378 -13.51 4.06 -14.57
C ALA A 378 -13.65 2.55 -14.89
N GLU A 379 -14.19 2.20 -16.05
CA GLU A 379 -14.24 0.80 -16.49
C GLU A 379 -12.85 0.24 -16.83
N ALA A 380 -11.96 1.05 -17.40
CA ALA A 380 -10.57 0.67 -17.65
C ALA A 380 -9.79 0.46 -16.34
N GLU A 381 -9.98 1.35 -15.35
CA GLU A 381 -9.43 1.22 -13.99
C GLU A 381 -9.95 -0.05 -13.31
N ALA A 382 -11.27 -0.28 -13.33
CA ALA A 382 -11.87 -1.48 -12.78
C ALA A 382 -11.34 -2.76 -13.45
N ALA A 383 -11.03 -2.72 -14.75
CA ALA A 383 -10.46 -3.86 -15.47
C ALA A 383 -9.02 -4.16 -15.00
N ILE A 384 -8.15 -3.16 -14.87
CA ILE A 384 -6.78 -3.37 -14.35
C ILE A 384 -6.84 -3.85 -12.89
N ALA A 385 -7.64 -3.19 -12.05
CA ALA A 385 -7.80 -3.57 -10.65
C ALA A 385 -8.27 -5.02 -10.50
N ALA A 386 -9.28 -5.45 -11.29
CA ALA A 386 -9.77 -6.82 -11.25
C ALA A 386 -8.71 -7.87 -11.61
N VAL A 387 -7.85 -7.58 -12.59
CA VAL A 387 -6.72 -8.46 -12.91
C VAL A 387 -5.70 -8.46 -11.77
N ALA A 388 -5.31 -7.30 -11.28
CA ALA A 388 -4.34 -7.19 -10.19
C ALA A 388 -4.82 -7.91 -8.92
N ASP A 389 -6.09 -7.75 -8.55
CA ASP A 389 -6.69 -8.35 -7.36
C ASP A 389 -6.83 -9.87 -7.48
N LEU A 390 -7.09 -10.40 -8.69
CA LEU A 390 -7.07 -11.85 -8.95
C LEU A 390 -5.73 -12.47 -8.52
N TYR A 391 -4.62 -11.87 -8.96
CA TYR A 391 -3.28 -12.39 -8.67
C TYR A 391 -2.80 -12.06 -7.25
N ARG A 392 -3.16 -10.90 -6.68
CA ARG A 392 -2.88 -10.60 -5.26
C ARG A 392 -3.59 -11.58 -4.32
N GLY A 393 -4.82 -11.98 -4.67
CA GLY A 393 -5.58 -12.98 -3.92
C GLY A 393 -5.06 -14.41 -4.06
N CYS A 394 -4.11 -14.64 -4.96
CA CYS A 394 -3.52 -15.95 -5.24
C CYS A 394 -2.00 -15.82 -5.47
N PRO A 395 -1.20 -15.58 -4.42
CA PRO A 395 0.26 -15.49 -4.55
C PRO A 395 0.92 -16.85 -4.83
N GLU A 396 0.27 -17.96 -4.47
CA GLU A 396 0.74 -19.33 -4.70
C GLU A 396 -0.45 -20.20 -5.14
N GLY A 397 -0.31 -20.91 -6.25
CA GLY A 397 -1.32 -21.81 -6.78
C GLY A 397 -1.18 -23.24 -6.25
N GLU A 398 -2.11 -24.11 -6.62
CA GLU A 398 -2.01 -25.53 -6.28
C GLU A 398 -0.90 -26.21 -7.09
N THR A 399 -0.14 -27.11 -6.45
CA THR A 399 0.80 -27.98 -7.16
C THR A 399 0.06 -28.85 -8.18
N ARG A 400 0.42 -28.69 -9.45
CA ARG A 400 -0.13 -29.38 -10.60
C ARG A 400 0.28 -30.87 -10.60
N GLU A 401 -0.42 -31.69 -11.39
CA GLU A 401 -0.12 -33.14 -11.49
C GLU A 401 1.29 -33.45 -12.03
N ASP A 402 1.88 -32.51 -12.75
CA ASP A 402 3.26 -32.58 -13.25
C ASP A 402 4.32 -32.17 -12.21
N GLY A 403 3.89 -31.79 -11.00
CA GLY A 403 4.76 -31.44 -9.87
C GLY A 403 5.17 -29.97 -9.78
N TYR A 404 4.65 -29.12 -10.68
CA TYR A 404 4.94 -27.69 -10.68
C TYR A 404 3.92 -26.91 -9.84
N THR A 405 4.39 -25.95 -9.07
CA THR A 405 3.57 -25.00 -8.31
C THR A 405 3.74 -23.61 -8.91
N PRO A 406 2.69 -23.01 -9.49
CA PRO A 406 2.77 -21.64 -9.98
C PRO A 406 2.71 -20.65 -8.81
N ASN A 407 3.46 -19.56 -8.94
CA ASN A 407 3.54 -18.48 -7.96
C ASN A 407 3.42 -17.14 -8.69
N TRP A 408 2.89 -16.14 -7.98
CA TRP A 408 2.67 -14.82 -8.54
C TRP A 408 3.04 -13.71 -7.55
N SER A 409 3.52 -12.59 -8.11
CA SER A 409 3.69 -11.33 -7.39
C SER A 409 3.12 -10.21 -8.23
N VAL A 410 2.38 -9.29 -7.59
CA VAL A 410 1.82 -8.11 -8.25
C VAL A 410 2.55 -6.87 -7.74
N ARG A 411 3.00 -6.00 -8.65
CA ARG A 411 3.73 -4.78 -8.33
C ARG A 411 3.18 -3.60 -9.10
N SER A 412 3.22 -2.41 -8.48
CA SER A 412 3.06 -1.17 -9.23
C SER A 412 4.29 -0.96 -10.12
N VAL A 413 4.05 -0.50 -11.35
CA VAL A 413 5.08 0.01 -12.24
C VAL A 413 4.95 1.53 -12.18
N GLY A 414 6.04 2.29 -12.03
CA GLY A 414 6.05 3.73 -11.73
C GLY A 414 5.35 4.61 -12.79
N ASP A 415 5.96 5.73 -13.18
CA ASP A 415 5.31 6.73 -14.05
C ASP A 415 5.18 6.26 -15.52
N VAL A 416 4.32 5.26 -15.78
CA VAL A 416 4.06 4.66 -17.09
C VAL A 416 2.57 4.72 -17.38
N GLY A 417 2.19 5.53 -18.37
CA GLY A 417 0.78 5.82 -18.64
C GLY A 417 0.13 6.57 -17.48
N HIS A 418 -1.17 6.34 -17.27
CA HIS A 418 -1.89 6.85 -16.09
C HIS A 418 -1.84 5.89 -14.92
N GLU A 419 -1.69 4.60 -15.20
CA GLU A 419 -1.63 3.52 -14.23
C GLU A 419 -0.95 2.32 -14.88
N ALA A 420 -0.03 1.68 -14.17
CA ALA A 420 0.61 0.48 -14.64
C ALA A 420 0.86 -0.54 -13.51
N VAL A 421 0.61 -1.81 -13.82
CA VAL A 421 0.78 -2.94 -12.90
C VAL A 421 1.54 -4.05 -13.60
N ALA A 422 2.49 -4.66 -12.91
CA ALA A 422 3.20 -5.85 -13.36
C ALA A 422 2.76 -7.07 -12.54
N ILE A 423 2.50 -8.17 -13.24
CA ILE A 423 2.23 -9.50 -12.69
C ILE A 423 3.41 -10.38 -13.07
N LEU A 424 4.12 -10.86 -12.05
CA LEU A 424 5.32 -11.67 -12.16
C LEU A 424 4.95 -13.10 -11.81
N GLY A 425 4.85 -13.97 -12.80
CA GLY A 425 4.56 -15.40 -12.65
C GLY A 425 5.81 -16.26 -12.75
N TRP A 426 5.96 -17.24 -11.86
CA TRP A 426 7.01 -18.26 -11.97
C TRP A 426 6.54 -19.60 -11.44
N ASP A 427 7.10 -20.68 -11.99
CA ASP A 427 6.85 -22.03 -11.49
C ASP A 427 7.97 -22.50 -10.56
N GLU A 428 7.60 -23.24 -9.51
CA GLU A 428 8.51 -24.05 -8.70
C GLU A 428 8.29 -25.54 -8.97
N PHE A 429 9.35 -26.34 -8.93
CA PHE A 429 9.29 -27.80 -9.00
C PHE A 429 9.98 -28.39 -7.78
N GLU A 430 9.26 -29.22 -7.01
CA GLU A 430 9.76 -29.76 -5.73
C GLU A 430 10.30 -28.68 -4.77
N GLY A 431 9.67 -27.49 -4.76
CA GLY A 431 10.05 -26.34 -3.93
C GLY A 431 11.32 -25.62 -4.40
N SER A 432 11.76 -25.85 -5.64
CA SER A 432 12.87 -25.13 -6.26
C SER A 432 12.38 -24.28 -7.44
N PRO A 433 12.82 -23.02 -7.56
CA PRO A 433 12.48 -22.16 -8.70
C PRO A 433 12.89 -22.80 -10.03
N THR A 434 12.03 -22.72 -11.04
CA THR A 434 12.26 -23.27 -12.39
C THR A 434 12.53 -22.16 -13.40
N THR A 435 13.08 -22.48 -14.57
CA THR A 435 13.29 -21.44 -15.60
C THR A 435 12.00 -20.99 -16.29
N PHE A 436 10.84 -21.54 -15.92
CA PHE A 436 9.56 -21.19 -16.51
C PHE A 436 8.86 -20.10 -15.70
N GLY A 437 8.33 -19.13 -16.43
CA GLY A 437 7.54 -18.04 -15.87
C GLY A 437 6.99 -17.16 -16.99
N ASP A 438 6.25 -16.17 -16.57
CA ASP A 438 5.69 -15.14 -17.41
C ASP A 438 5.69 -13.80 -16.67
N THR A 439 5.85 -12.72 -17.42
CA THR A 439 5.70 -11.37 -16.89
C THR A 439 4.66 -10.67 -17.75
N THR A 440 3.61 -10.19 -17.10
CA THR A 440 2.55 -9.42 -17.75
C THR A 440 2.52 -8.01 -17.20
N VAL A 441 2.64 -7.01 -18.06
CA VAL A 441 2.48 -5.60 -17.71
C VAL A 441 1.16 -5.10 -18.29
N LEU A 442 0.32 -4.54 -17.41
CA LEU A 442 -0.90 -3.82 -17.77
C LEU A 442 -0.61 -2.32 -17.68
N VAL A 443 -0.96 -1.56 -18.71
CA VAL A 443 -0.83 -0.10 -18.73
C VAL A 443 -2.13 0.52 -19.19
N ARG A 444 -2.65 1.49 -18.43
CA ARG A 444 -3.81 2.30 -18.80
C ARG A 444 -3.37 3.65 -19.34
N VAL A 445 -4.02 4.08 -20.42
CA VAL A 445 -3.99 5.47 -20.90
C VAL A 445 -5.42 5.84 -21.27
N GLY A 446 -5.98 6.84 -20.60
CA GLY A 446 -7.39 7.20 -20.73
C GLY A 446 -8.33 6.01 -20.43
N ASN A 447 -9.19 5.68 -21.39
CA ASN A 447 -10.14 4.55 -21.33
C ASN A 447 -9.61 3.26 -22.00
N ALA A 448 -8.31 3.18 -22.31
CA ALA A 448 -7.71 2.01 -22.95
C ALA A 448 -6.69 1.33 -22.03
N VAL A 449 -6.66 0.00 -22.08
CA VAL A 449 -5.71 -0.85 -21.37
C VAL A 449 -4.90 -1.68 -22.36
N LEU A 450 -3.58 -1.54 -22.31
CA LEU A 450 -2.63 -2.40 -22.97
C LEU A 450 -2.19 -3.50 -22.01
N VAL A 451 -2.37 -4.75 -22.43
CA VAL A 451 -1.74 -5.92 -21.84
C VAL A 451 -0.53 -6.29 -22.69
N ALA A 452 0.65 -6.33 -22.09
CA ALA A 452 1.87 -6.82 -22.71
C ALA A 452 2.44 -7.98 -21.87
N ALA A 453 2.33 -9.20 -22.39
CA ALA A 453 2.77 -10.41 -21.71
C ALA A 453 3.96 -11.04 -22.44
N TRP A 454 4.99 -11.39 -21.69
CA TRP A 454 6.12 -12.19 -22.13
C TRP A 454 6.09 -13.53 -21.39
N GLY A 455 6.24 -14.64 -22.12
CA GLY A 455 6.27 -15.99 -21.57
C GLY A 455 7.49 -16.77 -22.04
N GLY A 456 7.76 -17.90 -21.38
CA GLY A 456 8.94 -18.71 -21.64
C GLY A 456 10.16 -18.14 -20.91
N HIS A 457 11.35 -18.30 -21.48
CA HIS A 457 12.57 -17.80 -20.84
C HIS A 457 12.67 -16.28 -20.87
N ALA A 458 12.03 -15.62 -21.85
CA ALA A 458 11.99 -14.16 -21.94
C ALA A 458 11.19 -13.52 -20.81
N GLY A 459 10.14 -14.20 -20.32
CA GLY A 459 9.21 -13.68 -19.32
C GLY A 459 9.52 -14.05 -17.86
N ASN A 460 10.49 -14.93 -17.61
CA ASN A 460 10.74 -15.44 -16.26
C ASN A 460 11.37 -14.38 -15.33
N PRO A 461 10.67 -13.95 -14.27
CA PRO A 461 11.10 -12.84 -13.43
C PRO A 461 12.23 -13.15 -12.44
N GLN A 462 12.59 -14.42 -12.18
CA GLN A 462 13.45 -14.86 -11.06
C GLN A 462 14.79 -14.12 -10.92
N GLY A 463 14.83 -13.09 -10.06
CA GLY A 463 15.99 -12.24 -9.80
C GLY A 463 16.31 -11.19 -10.88
N ARG A 464 15.42 -11.04 -11.87
CA ARG A 464 15.47 -10.03 -12.95
C ARG A 464 14.14 -9.29 -13.07
N GLU A 465 13.37 -9.22 -11.98
CA GLU A 465 12.00 -8.71 -11.95
C GLU A 465 11.93 -7.31 -12.56
N ASP A 466 12.72 -6.38 -12.02
CA ASP A 466 12.69 -4.98 -12.44
C ASP A 466 13.30 -4.78 -13.85
N GLU A 467 14.27 -5.61 -14.23
CA GLU A 467 14.89 -5.59 -15.55
C GLU A 467 13.88 -5.98 -16.63
N ILE A 468 13.15 -7.09 -16.43
CA ILE A 468 12.17 -7.59 -17.42
C ILE A 468 10.98 -6.63 -17.52
N VAL A 469 10.49 -6.09 -16.40
CA VAL A 469 9.43 -5.07 -16.44
C VAL A 469 9.89 -3.83 -17.22
N ALA A 470 11.10 -3.34 -16.97
CA ALA A 470 11.65 -2.20 -17.69
C ALA A 470 11.85 -2.49 -19.19
N GLU A 471 12.27 -3.70 -19.57
CA GLU A 471 12.39 -4.12 -20.97
C GLU A 471 11.02 -4.13 -21.67
N ILE A 472 9.99 -4.71 -21.04
CA ILE A 472 8.63 -4.73 -21.59
C ILE A 472 8.10 -3.30 -21.78
N VAL A 473 8.28 -2.42 -20.79
CA VAL A 473 7.86 -1.01 -20.87
C VAL A 473 8.61 -0.24 -21.95
N ALA A 474 9.93 -0.42 -22.05
CA ALA A 474 10.74 0.23 -23.08
C ALA A 474 10.31 -0.23 -24.50
N GLU A 475 9.96 -1.50 -24.65
CA GLU A 475 9.49 -2.04 -25.92
C GLU A 475 8.07 -1.57 -26.30
N THR A 476 7.24 -1.18 -25.32
CA THR A 476 5.88 -0.69 -25.57
C THR A 476 5.81 0.82 -25.76
N THR A 477 6.91 1.58 -25.65
CA THR A 477 6.88 3.06 -25.69
C THR A 477 6.12 3.61 -26.91
N THR A 478 6.40 3.14 -28.13
CA THR A 478 5.67 3.59 -29.34
C THR A 478 4.17 3.24 -29.31
N VAL A 479 3.81 2.12 -28.66
CA VAL A 479 2.41 1.73 -28.47
C VAL A 479 1.74 2.67 -27.48
N LEU A 480 2.39 2.96 -26.36
CA LEU A 480 1.89 3.86 -25.31
C LEU A 480 1.72 5.29 -25.85
N ASP A 481 2.68 5.80 -26.63
CA ASP A 481 2.55 7.09 -27.31
C ASP A 481 1.31 7.16 -28.23
N ALA A 482 1.01 6.05 -28.92
CA ALA A 482 -0.17 5.96 -29.77
C ALA A 482 -1.48 5.84 -28.96
N MET A 483 -1.43 5.31 -27.73
CA MET A 483 -2.60 5.21 -26.85
C MET A 483 -3.08 6.58 -26.34
N CYS A 484 -2.31 7.65 -26.51
CA CYS A 484 -2.73 9.01 -26.18
C CYS A 484 -3.99 9.48 -26.91
N ALA A 485 -4.38 8.82 -28.02
CA ALA A 485 -5.66 9.04 -28.70
C ALA A 485 -6.88 8.61 -27.85
N PHE A 486 -6.67 7.76 -26.85
CA PHE A 486 -7.70 7.24 -25.94
C PHE A 486 -7.81 8.06 -24.65
N ASP A 487 -6.94 9.04 -24.46
CA ASP A 487 -7.11 10.06 -23.44
C ASP A 487 -7.75 11.31 -24.04
N ALA A 488 -8.85 11.77 -23.44
CA ALA A 488 -9.53 12.98 -23.87
C ALA A 488 -8.70 14.25 -23.60
N GLN A 489 -7.77 14.21 -22.64
CA GLN A 489 -6.83 15.30 -22.38
C GLN A 489 -5.58 15.21 -23.27
N GLY A 490 -5.35 14.05 -23.87
CA GLY A 490 -4.10 13.68 -24.53
C GLY A 490 -2.96 13.45 -23.53
N CYS A 491 -1.88 12.85 -24.02
CA CYS A 491 -0.57 12.96 -23.39
C CYS A 491 0.16 14.22 -23.93
#